data_AF-A0AB39Z7B6-F1
#
_entry.id   AF-A0AB39Z7B6-F1
#
_cell.length_a   1.000
_cell.length_b   1.000
_cell.length_c   1.000
_cell.angle_alpha   90.00
_cell.angle_beta   90.00
_cell.angle_gamma   90.00
#
_symmetry.space_group_name_H-M   'P 1'
#
loop_
_entity.id
_entity.type
_entity.pdbx_description
1 polymer ?
#
loop_
_entity_poly.entity_id
_entity_poly.type
_entity_poly.pdbx_seq_one_letter_code
_entity_poly.pdbx_strand_id
1 'polypeptide(L)'
;MNPPLGLSKSVLLIGLSIALMSATLSNALDCYACSYLDGYSDTSCLNNASAVRVINCTKKYCVTVRQELLRNSSKVMSFLRDCQDEPVMLYGNRPDETFRTYYTSCQQNRCNGHNGRVKNSTNGAGGSGIHNAIVPGKNAGQGVSFSLWPLFLFLIPALWQLT
;
A
#
# COMPACT_ATOMS: atom_id res chain seq x y z
N MET A 1 29.26 52.53 11.02
CA MET A 1 29.23 51.09 10.64
C MET A 1 28.04 50.47 11.34
N ASN A 2 26.96 50.18 10.62
CA ASN A 2 25.77 49.53 11.19
C ASN A 2 25.88 48.01 10.98
N PRO A 3 25.50 47.18 11.97
CA PRO A 3 25.52 45.73 11.80
C PRO A 3 24.37 45.30 10.87
N PRO A 4 24.51 44.18 10.14
CA PRO A 4 23.48 43.75 9.20
C PRO A 4 22.29 43.14 9.96
N LEU A 5 21.12 43.69 9.63
CA LEU A 5 19.81 43.05 9.56
C LEU A 5 19.61 41.80 10.44
N GLY A 6 19.09 42.02 11.64
CA GLY A 6 18.61 40.95 12.51
C GLY A 6 17.46 40.20 11.86
N LEU A 7 17.70 38.94 11.51
CA LEU A 7 16.66 38.01 11.06
C LEU A 7 15.68 37.82 12.22
N SER A 8 14.45 38.31 12.06
CA SER A 8 13.42 38.23 13.11
C SER A 8 13.12 36.77 13.48
N LYS A 9 13.00 36.50 14.79
CA LYS A 9 12.65 35.17 15.34
C LYS A 9 11.37 34.59 14.70
N SER A 10 10.46 35.47 14.27
CA SER A 10 9.23 35.11 13.56
C SER A 10 9.48 34.51 12.18
N VAL A 11 10.49 35.01 11.45
CA VAL A 11 10.88 34.47 10.13
C VAL A 11 11.50 33.07 10.28
N LEU A 12 12.27 32.85 11.34
CA LEU A 12 12.84 31.54 11.67
C LEU A 12 11.75 30.51 12.01
N LEU A 13 10.75 30.91 12.80
CA LEU A 13 9.61 30.05 13.17
C LEU A 13 8.74 29.68 11.96
N ILE A 14 8.45 30.64 11.08
CA ILE A 14 7.68 30.39 9.85
C ILE A 14 8.46 29.46 8.91
N GLY A 15 9.76 29.69 8.73
CA GLY A 15 10.62 28.81 7.92
C GLY A 15 10.68 27.38 8.44
N LEU A 16 10.80 27.19 9.76
CA LEU A 16 10.78 25.87 10.39
C LEU A 16 9.42 25.16 10.24
N SER A 17 8.33 25.91 10.30
CA SER A 17 6.96 25.39 10.15
C SER A 17 6.70 24.87 8.73
N ILE A 18 7.13 25.62 7.71
CA ILE A 18 7.02 25.22 6.29
C ILE A 18 7.90 23.99 6.01
N ALA A 19 9.09 23.93 6.60
CA ALA A 19 9.98 22.77 6.49
C ALA A 19 9.37 21.50 7.11
N LEU A 20 8.73 21.60 8.28
CA LEU A 20 8.07 20.45 8.93
C LEU A 20 6.85 19.93 8.15
N MET A 21 6.06 20.82 7.54
CA MET A 21 4.89 20.42 6.73
C MET A 21 5.28 19.77 5.39
N SER A 22 6.52 19.97 4.93
CA SER A 22 7.05 19.38 3.70
C SER A 22 7.52 17.93 3.88
N ALA A 23 7.70 17.48 5.13
CA ALA A 23 7.97 16.08 5.46
C ALA A 23 6.66 15.27 5.39
N THR A 24 6.11 15.17 4.18
CA THR A 24 5.06 14.19 3.92
C THR A 24 5.65 12.81 4.20
N LEU A 25 5.15 12.13 5.24
CA LEU A 25 5.48 10.74 5.49
C LEU A 25 5.07 9.94 4.25
N SER A 26 6.03 9.61 3.38
CA SER A 26 5.88 8.48 2.47
C SER A 26 5.83 7.24 3.34
N ASN A 27 4.61 6.83 3.71
CA ASN A 27 4.37 5.51 4.29
C ASN A 27 4.63 4.49 3.18
N ALA A 28 5.89 4.10 3.01
CA ALA A 28 6.24 3.10 2.04
C ALA A 28 5.68 1.74 2.48
N LEU A 29 4.87 1.14 1.61
CA LEU A 29 4.23 -0.15 1.77
C LEU A 29 5.18 -1.24 1.27
N ASP A 30 5.53 -2.20 2.11
CA ASP A 30 6.34 -3.33 1.66
C ASP A 30 5.45 -4.35 0.95
N CYS A 31 5.77 -4.73 -0.29
CA CYS A 31 4.99 -5.72 -1.05
C CYS A 31 5.90 -6.83 -1.60
N TYR A 32 5.40 -8.06 -1.71
CA TYR A 32 6.08 -9.07 -2.53
C TYR A 32 5.97 -8.66 -4.00
N ALA A 33 7.05 -8.84 -4.78
CA ALA A 33 7.03 -8.52 -6.20
C ALA A 33 7.71 -9.57 -7.06
N CYS A 34 6.96 -10.16 -7.98
CA CYS A 34 7.44 -11.19 -8.89
C CYS A 34 6.44 -11.41 -10.01
N SER A 35 6.88 -12.07 -11.07
CA SER A 35 6.00 -12.59 -12.12
C SER A 35 6.31 -14.05 -12.39
N TYR A 36 5.32 -14.75 -12.91
CA TYR A 36 5.42 -16.10 -13.45
C TYR A 36 4.58 -16.20 -14.71
N LEU A 37 5.06 -16.98 -15.66
CA LEU A 37 4.35 -17.39 -16.87
C LEU A 37 4.42 -18.92 -17.00
N ASP A 38 3.36 -19.52 -17.54
CA ASP A 38 3.33 -20.97 -17.83
C ASP A 38 4.56 -21.39 -18.65
N GLY A 39 5.20 -22.49 -18.23
CA GLY A 39 6.45 -22.97 -18.82
C GLY A 39 7.73 -22.49 -18.13
N TYR A 40 7.65 -21.57 -17.17
CA TYR A 40 8.81 -21.21 -16.34
C TYR A 40 9.10 -22.29 -15.29
N SER A 41 10.39 -22.59 -15.08
CA SER A 41 10.82 -23.59 -14.09
C SER A 41 10.70 -23.08 -12.64
N ASP A 42 10.95 -21.78 -12.43
CA ASP A 42 10.78 -21.15 -11.13
C ASP A 42 9.30 -20.84 -10.85
N THR A 43 8.73 -21.59 -9.92
CA THR A 43 7.34 -21.41 -9.46
C THR A 43 7.22 -20.68 -8.13
N SER A 44 8.31 -20.10 -7.62
CA SER A 44 8.36 -19.44 -6.31
C SER A 44 7.33 -18.32 -6.21
N CYS A 45 7.08 -17.58 -7.29
CA CYS A 45 6.08 -16.52 -7.33
C CYS A 45 4.65 -16.99 -7.01
N LEU A 46 4.32 -18.23 -7.40
CA LEU A 46 3.01 -18.85 -7.14
C LEU A 46 2.96 -19.47 -5.75
N ASN A 47 4.00 -20.24 -5.42
CA ASN A 47 3.95 -21.23 -4.34
C ASN A 47 4.65 -20.79 -3.06
N ASN A 48 5.59 -19.85 -3.13
CA ASN A 48 6.38 -19.42 -1.99
C ASN A 48 6.66 -17.91 -2.02
N ALA A 49 5.68 -17.14 -1.55
CA ALA A 49 5.78 -15.69 -1.37
C ALA A 49 7.06 -15.24 -0.68
N SER A 50 7.47 -15.93 0.39
CA SER A 50 8.61 -15.53 1.21
C SER A 50 9.95 -15.73 0.52
N ALA A 51 10.00 -16.52 -0.57
CA ALA A 51 11.19 -16.72 -1.38
C ALA A 51 11.38 -15.64 -2.46
N VAL A 52 10.38 -14.78 -2.71
CA VAL A 52 10.51 -13.71 -3.71
C VAL A 52 10.88 -12.38 -3.07
N ARG A 53 11.42 -11.47 -3.89
CA ARG A 53 11.83 -10.14 -3.43
C ARG A 53 10.67 -9.37 -2.79
N VAL A 54 10.99 -8.61 -1.75
CA VAL A 54 10.13 -7.59 -1.16
C VAL A 54 10.56 -6.24 -1.71
N ILE A 55 9.62 -5.45 -2.21
CA ILE A 55 9.84 -4.09 -2.67
C ILE A 55 9.32 -3.10 -1.65
N ASN A 56 10.07 -2.02 -1.46
CA ASN A 56 9.61 -0.85 -0.72
C ASN A 56 8.78 0.01 -1.69
N CYS A 57 7.46 -0.06 -1.57
CA CYS A 57 6.56 0.55 -2.53
C CYS A 57 5.99 1.88 -2.03
N THR A 58 6.10 2.94 -2.83
CA THR A 58 5.50 4.25 -2.53
C THR A 58 4.00 4.32 -2.88
N LYS A 59 3.43 3.22 -3.38
CA LYS A 59 2.04 3.10 -3.82
C LYS A 59 1.13 2.62 -2.69
N LYS A 60 -0.17 2.87 -2.85
CA LYS A 60 -1.19 2.61 -1.81
C LYS A 60 -1.56 1.15 -1.61
N TYR A 61 -1.39 0.27 -2.60
CA TYR A 61 -1.84 -1.12 -2.54
C TYR A 61 -0.77 -2.09 -2.99
N CYS A 62 -0.61 -3.20 -2.28
CA CYS A 62 -0.04 -4.42 -2.86
C CYS A 62 -1.12 -5.12 -3.68
N VAL A 63 -0.75 -5.64 -4.84
CA VAL A 63 -1.65 -6.33 -5.76
C VAL A 63 -1.17 -7.75 -6.05
N THR A 64 -2.13 -8.62 -6.34
CA THR A 64 -1.93 -9.95 -6.92
C THR A 64 -2.86 -10.11 -8.11
N VAL A 65 -2.30 -10.50 -9.26
CA VAL A 65 -3.06 -10.87 -10.45
C VAL A 65 -2.76 -12.31 -10.80
N ARG A 66 -3.80 -13.14 -10.92
CA ARG A 66 -3.69 -14.56 -11.26
C ARG A 66 -4.56 -14.84 -12.46
N GLN A 67 -3.97 -15.36 -13.53
CA GLN A 67 -4.72 -15.75 -14.71
C GLN A 67 -4.75 -17.27 -14.82
N GLU A 68 -5.94 -17.81 -15.02
CA GLU A 68 -6.15 -19.25 -15.19
C GLU A 68 -6.86 -19.51 -16.51
N LEU A 69 -6.69 -20.71 -17.08
CA LEU A 69 -7.53 -21.15 -18.20
C LEU A 69 -8.98 -21.30 -17.74
N LEU A 70 -9.92 -20.76 -18.52
CA LEU A 70 -11.35 -20.85 -18.19
C LEU A 70 -11.82 -22.31 -18.18
N ARG A 71 -11.41 -23.10 -19.17
CA ARG A 71 -11.77 -24.53 -19.30
C ARG A 71 -11.01 -25.45 -18.35
N ASN A 72 -9.89 -24.99 -17.80
CA ASN A 72 -9.12 -25.72 -16.79
C ASN A 72 -8.72 -24.76 -15.68
N SER A 73 -9.66 -24.52 -14.76
CA SER A 73 -9.52 -23.52 -13.72
C SER A 73 -8.31 -23.77 -12.81
N SER A 74 -7.70 -24.95 -12.77
CA SER A 74 -6.49 -25.16 -11.95
C SER A 74 -5.19 -24.83 -12.66
N LYS A 75 -5.20 -24.67 -14.00
CA LYS A 75 -4.00 -24.33 -14.76
C LYS A 75 -3.77 -22.81 -14.74
N VAL A 76 -2.73 -22.39 -14.02
CA VAL A 76 -2.29 -20.98 -13.93
C VAL A 76 -1.42 -20.65 -15.13
N MET A 77 -1.86 -19.67 -15.91
CA MET A 77 -1.17 -19.20 -17.11
C MET A 77 -0.19 -18.07 -16.79
N SER A 78 -0.56 -17.20 -15.85
CA SER A 78 0.30 -16.14 -15.37
C SER A 78 -0.03 -15.78 -13.92
N PHE A 79 0.98 -15.28 -13.21
CA PHE A 79 0.83 -14.77 -11.85
C PHE A 79 1.73 -13.55 -11.67
N LEU A 80 1.20 -12.52 -11.04
CA LEU A 80 1.90 -11.27 -10.76
C LEU A 80 1.66 -10.88 -9.31
N ARG A 81 2.74 -10.48 -8.65
CA ARG A 81 2.72 -9.73 -7.39
C ARG A 81 3.39 -8.40 -7.64
N ASP A 82 2.75 -7.31 -7.22
CA ASP A 82 3.31 -5.97 -7.37
C ASP A 82 2.64 -4.98 -6.41
N CYS A 83 2.79 -3.69 -6.65
CA CYS A 83 2.05 -2.63 -5.98
C CYS A 83 1.55 -1.54 -6.94
N GLN A 84 0.40 -0.94 -6.62
CA GLN A 84 -0.30 0.04 -7.47
C GLN A 84 -1.00 1.11 -6.61
N ASP A 85 -1.17 2.33 -7.15
CA ASP A 85 -1.95 3.38 -6.48
C ASP A 85 -3.45 3.13 -6.61
N GLU A 86 -3.87 2.72 -7.81
CA GLU A 86 -5.25 2.46 -8.18
C GLU A 86 -5.34 1.06 -8.80
N PRO A 87 -5.68 0.03 -8.00
CA PRO A 87 -5.80 -1.32 -8.52
C PRO A 87 -7.01 -1.46 -9.44
N VAL A 88 -6.91 -2.35 -10.44
CA VAL A 88 -8.01 -2.66 -11.36
C VAL A 88 -9.29 -3.08 -10.62
N MET A 89 -9.12 -3.83 -9.52
CA MET A 89 -10.19 -4.13 -8.56
C MET A 89 -9.60 -4.52 -7.21
N LEU A 90 -10.34 -4.26 -6.13
CA LEU A 90 -9.91 -4.62 -4.77
C LEU A 90 -9.93 -6.14 -4.56
N TYR A 91 -10.99 -6.80 -5.03
CA TYR A 91 -11.13 -8.24 -4.98
C TYR A 91 -12.16 -8.67 -6.01
N GLY A 92 -11.83 -9.69 -6.82
CA GLY A 92 -12.77 -10.21 -7.81
C GLY A 92 -12.08 -10.99 -8.92
N ASN A 93 -12.83 -11.30 -9.97
CA ASN A 93 -12.29 -11.85 -11.20
C ASN A 93 -13.03 -11.30 -12.43
N ARG A 94 -12.33 -11.28 -13.56
CA ARG A 94 -12.89 -10.99 -14.90
C ARG A 94 -12.62 -12.20 -15.79
N PRO A 95 -13.66 -12.98 -16.16
CA PRO A 95 -13.54 -14.00 -17.20
C PRO A 95 -13.59 -13.36 -18.59
N ASP A 96 -12.83 -13.93 -19.52
CA ASP A 96 -12.95 -13.75 -20.97
C ASP A 96 -13.22 -15.12 -21.63
N GLU A 97 -13.13 -15.22 -22.97
CA GLU A 97 -13.42 -16.47 -23.69
C GLU A 97 -12.44 -17.62 -23.36
N THR A 98 -11.21 -17.30 -22.98
CA THR A 98 -10.11 -18.26 -22.83
C THR A 98 -9.61 -18.36 -21.38
N PHE A 99 -9.64 -17.26 -20.65
CA PHE A 99 -9.03 -17.10 -19.34
C PHE A 99 -10.01 -16.55 -18.30
N ARG A 100 -9.67 -16.78 -17.04
CA ARG A 100 -10.25 -16.09 -15.90
C ARG A 100 -9.14 -15.42 -15.12
N THR A 101 -9.22 -14.10 -15.04
CA THR A 101 -8.21 -13.30 -14.33
C THR A 101 -8.75 -12.88 -12.98
N TYR A 102 -8.12 -13.34 -11.89
CA TYR A 102 -8.40 -12.96 -10.52
C TYR A 102 -7.50 -11.81 -10.11
N TYR A 103 -8.06 -10.91 -9.34
CA TYR A 103 -7.38 -9.74 -8.84
C TYR A 103 -7.65 -9.62 -7.35
N THR A 104 -6.62 -9.27 -6.60
CA THR A 104 -6.73 -9.00 -5.17
C THR A 104 -5.76 -7.90 -4.81
N SER A 105 -6.22 -6.96 -3.99
CA SER A 105 -5.46 -5.80 -3.57
C SER A 105 -5.63 -5.57 -2.07
N CYS A 106 -4.58 -5.09 -1.41
CA CYS A 106 -4.56 -4.87 0.03
C CYS A 106 -3.54 -3.79 0.40
N GLN A 107 -3.71 -3.15 1.56
CA GLN A 107 -2.96 -1.95 1.96
C GLN A 107 -2.03 -2.18 3.16
N GLN A 108 -1.57 -3.41 3.37
CA GLN A 108 -0.73 -3.76 4.50
C GLN A 108 0.60 -4.36 4.04
N ASN A 109 1.63 -4.20 4.86
CA ASN A 109 2.94 -4.75 4.55
C ASN A 109 2.83 -6.26 4.29
N ARG A 110 3.28 -6.66 3.11
CA ARG A 110 3.41 -8.04 2.63
C ARG A 110 2.09 -8.81 2.60
N CYS A 111 0.97 -8.10 2.48
CA CYS A 111 -0.37 -8.69 2.48
C CYS A 111 -0.70 -9.47 1.21
N ASN A 112 0.03 -9.23 0.11
CA ASN A 112 -0.10 -9.99 -1.13
C ASN A 112 0.63 -11.34 -1.07
N GLY A 113 0.77 -11.95 0.12
CA GLY A 113 1.37 -13.27 0.37
C GLY A 113 0.58 -14.46 -0.22
N HIS A 114 -0.69 -14.23 -0.55
CA HIS A 114 -1.64 -15.26 -0.98
C HIS A 114 -1.40 -15.80 -2.40
N ASN A 115 -2.09 -16.89 -2.75
CA ASN A 115 -1.95 -17.56 -4.05
C ASN A 115 -2.92 -17.02 -5.14
N GLY A 116 -3.44 -15.81 -4.99
CA GLY A 116 -4.44 -15.21 -5.91
C GLY A 116 -5.89 -15.70 -5.79
N ARG A 117 -6.21 -16.67 -4.91
CA ARG A 117 -7.59 -17.14 -4.64
C ARG A 117 -7.98 -16.92 -3.18
N VAL A 118 -8.27 -15.68 -2.81
CA VAL A 118 -8.62 -15.35 -1.42
C VAL A 118 -10.10 -15.61 -1.17
N LYS A 119 -10.50 -16.76 -0.59
CA LYS A 119 -11.84 -16.84 0.02
C LYS A 119 -11.83 -15.98 1.29
N ASN A 120 -12.77 -15.05 1.41
CA ASN A 120 -12.95 -14.23 2.60
C ASN A 120 -13.18 -15.15 3.81
N SER A 121 -12.15 -15.43 4.62
CA SER A 121 -12.30 -16.23 5.84
C SER A 121 -12.64 -15.30 7.00
N THR A 122 -13.91 -14.97 7.14
CA THR A 122 -14.44 -14.75 8.48
C THR A 122 -14.49 -16.14 9.13
N ASN A 123 -13.71 -16.31 10.20
CA ASN A 123 -13.65 -17.45 11.12
C ASN A 123 -12.68 -18.58 10.77
N GLY A 124 -11.74 -18.80 11.70
CA GLY A 124 -10.89 -19.97 11.74
C GLY A 124 -11.60 -21.22 12.24
N ALA A 125 -10.81 -22.29 12.26
CA ALA A 125 -11.14 -23.68 12.59
C ALA A 125 -11.76 -24.51 11.46
N GLY A 126 -11.03 -25.57 11.05
CA GLY A 126 -11.54 -26.66 10.23
C GLY A 126 -10.72 -26.92 8.97
N GLY A 127 -9.87 -27.95 9.03
CA GLY A 127 -9.05 -28.39 7.90
C GLY A 127 -9.87 -28.89 6.71
N SER A 128 -9.46 -28.49 5.51
CA SER A 128 -9.48 -29.28 4.28
C SER A 128 -8.85 -28.45 3.16
N GLY A 129 -7.67 -28.88 2.66
CA GLY A 129 -7.18 -28.71 1.29
C GLY A 129 -7.31 -27.37 0.53
N ILE A 130 -7.53 -26.23 1.18
CA ILE A 130 -7.60 -24.92 0.54
C ILE A 130 -6.56 -24.04 1.22
N HIS A 131 -5.55 -23.59 0.48
CA HIS A 131 -4.51 -22.69 0.97
C HIS A 131 -5.16 -21.35 1.35
N ASN A 132 -5.69 -21.28 2.56
CA ASN A 132 -6.24 -20.07 3.17
C ASN A 132 -5.09 -19.10 3.30
N ALA A 133 -5.14 -18.03 2.54
CA ALA A 133 -4.16 -16.99 2.73
C ALA A 133 -4.60 -16.09 3.88
N ILE A 134 -3.77 -16.07 4.91
CA ILE A 134 -3.88 -15.11 6.00
C ILE A 134 -3.52 -13.75 5.41
N VAL A 135 -4.53 -12.93 5.17
CA VAL A 135 -4.32 -11.48 5.03
C VAL A 135 -4.24 -10.97 6.47
N PRO A 136 -3.08 -10.44 6.93
CA PRO A 136 -3.01 -9.85 8.26
C PRO A 136 -4.13 -8.81 8.41
N GLY A 137 -4.74 -8.73 9.58
CA GLY A 137 -5.79 -7.76 9.85
C GLY A 137 -5.23 -6.34 9.86
N LYS A 138 -6.02 -5.39 9.35
CA LYS A 138 -5.69 -3.96 9.39
C LYS A 138 -5.58 -3.54 10.85
N ASN A 139 -4.37 -3.41 11.38
CA ASN A 139 -4.18 -2.53 12.51
C ASN A 139 -4.55 -1.14 12.01
N ALA A 140 -5.59 -0.54 12.58
CA ALA A 140 -5.96 0.84 12.30
C ALA A 140 -4.80 1.74 12.72
N GLY A 141 -3.84 1.94 11.81
CA GLY A 141 -2.85 3.00 11.93
C GLY A 141 -3.63 4.29 12.08
N GLN A 142 -3.49 4.89 13.26
CA GLN A 142 -4.16 6.13 13.64
C GLN A 142 -3.90 7.15 12.54
N GLY A 143 -4.93 7.45 11.75
CA GLY A 143 -4.96 8.69 10.98
C GLY A 143 -4.95 9.80 12.01
N VAL A 144 -3.77 10.34 12.30
CA VAL A 144 -3.65 11.54 13.12
C VAL A 144 -4.32 12.65 12.32
N SER A 145 -5.58 12.93 12.65
CA SER A 145 -6.29 14.09 12.16
C SER A 145 -5.60 15.29 12.78
N PHE A 146 -4.69 15.91 12.03
CA PHE A 146 -4.14 17.20 12.39
C PHE A 146 -5.27 18.22 12.25
N SER A 147 -6.02 18.41 13.34
CA SER A 147 -6.92 19.54 13.49
C SER A 147 -6.10 20.81 13.33
N LEU A 148 -6.40 21.61 12.31
CA LEU A 148 -5.78 22.92 12.05
C LEU A 148 -6.20 23.99 13.08
N TRP A 149 -7.02 23.62 14.06
CA TRP A 149 -7.53 24.52 15.11
C TRP A 149 -6.42 25.23 15.93
N PRO A 150 -5.26 24.61 16.27
CA PRO A 150 -4.22 25.30 17.04
C PRO A 150 -3.52 26.42 16.25
N LEU A 151 -3.51 26.36 14.91
CA LEU A 151 -2.85 27.37 14.06
C LEU A 151 -3.59 28.71 14.09
N PHE A 152 -4.93 28.69 14.25
CA PHE A 152 -5.72 29.92 14.34
C PHE A 152 -5.53 30.67 15.66
N LEU A 153 -5.19 29.98 16.76
CA LEU A 153 -4.97 30.62 18.06
C LEU A 153 -3.67 31.44 18.14
N PHE A 154 -2.67 31.12 17.31
CA PHE A 154 -1.37 31.82 17.32
C PHE A 154 -1.24 32.92 16.25
N LEU A 155 -2.05 32.91 15.19
CA LEU A 155 -1.99 33.92 14.12
C LEU A 155 -2.74 35.22 14.45
N ILE A 156 -3.79 35.16 15.26
CA ILE A 156 -4.62 36.34 15.60
C ILE A 156 -3.88 37.38 16.46
N PRO A 157 -3.14 37.02 17.54
CA PRO A 157 -2.43 38.04 18.34
C PRO A 157 -1.20 38.62 17.62
N ALA A 158 -0.65 37.94 16.61
CA ALA A 158 0.49 38.43 15.84
C ALA A 158 0.09 39.57 14.87
N LEU A 159 -1.14 39.57 14.33
CA LEU A 159 -1.62 40.66 13.49
C LEU A 159 -1.93 41.94 14.27
N TRP A 160 -2.23 41.83 15.57
CA TRP A 160 -2.50 42.97 16.44
C TRP A 160 -1.25 43.78 16.82
N GLN A 161 -0.04 43.25 16.57
CA GLN A 161 1.21 43.99 16.80
C GLN A 161 1.70 44.76 15.55
N LEU A 162 0.91 44.76 14.47
CA LEU A 162 1.24 45.38 13.18
C LEU A 162 0.28 46.53 12.77
N THR A 163 -0.67 46.88 13.62
CA THR A 163 -1.50 48.11 13.54
C THR A 163 -1.18 49.01 14.71
#